data_AF-A0A401X8D6-F1
#
_entry.id   AF-A0A401X8D6-F1
#
_cell.length_a   1.000
_cell.length_b   1.000
_cell.length_c   1.000
_cell.angle_alpha   90.00
_cell.angle_beta   90.00
_cell.angle_gamma   90.00
#
_symmetry.space_group_name_H-M   'P 1'
#
loop_
_entity.id
_entity.type
_entity.pdbx_description
1 polymer ?
#
loop_
_entity_poly.entity_id
_entity_poly.type
_entity_poly.pdbx_seq_one_letter_code
_entity_poly.pdbx_strand_id
1 'polypeptide(L)'
;MAFYQPEPYWATDDINVLYPKGFELTPQIALFICTVIRLEKYRFSYGRKWHLERMRNSPIKLPINPRGKPDWNFITHYMNTLSYSSSLNT
;
A
#
# COMPACT_ATOMS: atom_id res chain seq x y z
N MET A 1 -7.02 3.27 -8.50
CA MET A 1 -7.32 2.84 -7.11
C MET A 1 -6.33 1.72 -6.78
N ALA A 2 -5.90 1.59 -5.52
CA ALA A 2 -4.89 0.59 -5.12
C ALA A 2 -5.54 -0.59 -4.41
N PHE A 3 -5.06 -1.81 -4.72
CA PHE A 3 -5.58 -3.07 -4.20
C PHE A 3 -4.43 -4.02 -3.89
N TYR A 4 -4.63 -4.86 -2.87
CA TYR A 4 -3.75 -5.99 -2.58
C TYR A 4 -4.23 -7.20 -3.37
N GLN A 5 -3.28 -7.94 -3.96
CA GLN A 5 -3.56 -9.13 -4.76
C GLN A 5 -2.64 -10.28 -4.31
N PRO A 6 -3.15 -11.24 -3.53
CA PRO A 6 -2.35 -12.38 -3.04
C PRO A 6 -2.11 -13.44 -4.12
N GLU A 7 -3.06 -13.61 -5.04
CA GLU A 7 -3.03 -14.66 -6.05
C GLU A 7 -2.43 -14.19 -7.38
N PRO A 8 -1.81 -15.09 -8.16
CA PRO A 8 -1.38 -14.79 -9.53
C PRO A 8 -2.52 -14.23 -10.38
N TYR A 9 -2.23 -13.23 -11.20
CA TYR A 9 -3.21 -12.57 -12.05
C TYR A 9 -2.56 -12.04 -13.32
N TRP A 10 -3.39 -11.75 -14.32
CA TRP A 10 -2.98 -11.01 -15.51
C TRP A 10 -3.40 -9.55 -15.40
N ALA A 11 -2.43 -8.65 -15.46
CA ALA A 11 -2.63 -7.22 -15.48
C ALA A 11 -2.74 -6.73 -16.94
N THR A 12 -3.69 -5.83 -17.21
CA THR A 12 -3.72 -5.06 -18.47
C THR A 12 -2.72 -3.90 -18.41
N ASP A 13 -2.38 -3.31 -19.56
CA ASP A 13 -1.40 -2.20 -19.65
C ASP A 13 -1.78 -0.96 -18.83
N ASP A 14 -3.07 -0.80 -18.49
CA ASP A 14 -3.56 0.30 -17.66
C ASP A 14 -3.31 0.11 -16.16
N ILE A 15 -2.77 -1.05 -15.74
CA ILE A 15 -2.53 -1.40 -14.34
C ILE A 15 -1.03 -1.33 -14.02
N ASN A 16 -0.67 -0.47 -13.06
CA ASN A 16 0.67 -0.42 -12.51
C ASN A 16 0.82 -1.40 -11.33
N VAL A 17 1.77 -2.33 -11.43
CA VAL A 17 2.07 -3.31 -10.38
C VAL A 17 3.20 -2.79 -9.49
N LEU A 18 3.00 -2.86 -8.17
CA LEU A 18 3.99 -2.44 -7.18
C LEU A 18 4.49 -3.67 -6.41
N TYR A 19 5.81 -3.86 -6.39
CA TYR A 19 6.47 -4.94 -5.65
C TYR A 19 7.20 -4.37 -4.42
N PRO A 20 7.14 -5.05 -3.26
CA PRO A 20 7.85 -4.63 -2.07
C PRO A 20 9.37 -4.65 -2.31
N LYS A 21 10.09 -3.70 -1.73
CA LYS A 21 11.55 -3.61 -1.82
C LYS A 21 12.14 -3.63 -0.42
N GLY A 22 12.83 -4.72 -0.07
CA GLY A 22 13.54 -4.84 1.21
C GLY A 22 12.64 -5.05 2.43
N PHE A 23 11.41 -5.55 2.23
CA PHE A 23 10.52 -6.00 3.29
C PHE A 23 9.56 -7.07 2.78
N GLU A 24 9.00 -7.86 3.70
CA GLU A 24 7.97 -8.84 3.40
C GLU A 24 6.59 -8.18 3.39
N LEU A 25 5.85 -8.38 2.30
CA LEU A 25 4.52 -7.79 2.14
C LEU A 25 3.45 -8.76 2.66
N THR A 26 3.06 -8.58 3.92
CA THR A 26 1.92 -9.29 4.50
C THR A 26 0.58 -8.63 4.10
N PRO A 27 -0.56 -9.32 4.17
CA PRO A 27 -1.87 -8.74 3.90
C PRO A 27 -2.15 -7.47 4.70
N GLN A 28 -1.77 -7.45 5.98
CA GLN A 28 -1.93 -6.31 6.89
C GLN A 28 -1.15 -5.09 6.39
N ILE A 29 0.13 -5.29 6.06
CA ILE A 29 0.99 -4.22 5.54
C ILE A 29 0.47 -3.73 4.18
N ALA A 30 0.08 -4.65 3.31
CA ALA A 30 -0.43 -4.31 1.98
C ALA A 30 -1.73 -3.49 2.04
N LEU A 31 -2.69 -3.89 2.87
CA LEU A 31 -3.95 -3.18 3.04
C LEU A 31 -3.75 -1.80 3.67
N PHE A 32 -2.82 -1.68 4.63
CA PHE A 32 -2.45 -0.39 5.19
C PHE A 32 -1.88 0.54 4.10
N ILE A 33 -0.90 0.07 3.33
CA ILE A 33 -0.31 0.84 2.23
C ILE A 33 -1.36 1.22 1.18
N CYS A 34 -2.23 0.28 0.78
CA CYS A 34 -3.33 0.55 -0.15
C CYS A 34 -4.25 1.66 0.38
N THR A 35 -4.54 1.65 1.68
CA THR A 35 -5.35 2.69 2.33
C THR A 35 -4.67 4.04 2.26
N VAL A 36 -3.37 4.14 2.60
CA VAL A 36 -2.59 5.38 2.50
C VAL A 36 -2.57 5.90 1.05
N ILE A 37 -2.32 5.03 0.07
CA ILE A 37 -2.35 5.40 -1.35
C ILE A 37 -3.72 5.93 -1.76
N ARG A 38 -4.80 5.30 -1.29
CA ARG A 38 -6.18 5.74 -1.57
C ARG A 38 -6.49 7.09 -0.95
N LEU A 39 -5.94 7.40 0.22
CA LEU A 39 -6.07 8.73 0.84
C LEU A 39 -5.36 9.80 0.01
N GLU A 40 -4.27 9.49 -0.67
CA GLU A 40 -3.58 10.41 -1.59
C GLU A 40 -4.30 10.60 -2.94
N LYS A 41 -5.40 9.87 -3.21
CA LYS A 41 -6.14 9.91 -4.49
C LYS A 41 -6.58 11.32 -4.89
N TYR A 42 -6.88 12.22 -3.94
CA TYR A 42 -7.31 13.59 -4.27
C TYR A 42 -6.26 14.38 -5.07
N ARG A 43 -4.98 13.98 -5.01
CA ARG A 43 -3.89 14.57 -5.78
C ARG A 43 -3.91 14.15 -7.25
N PHE A 44 -4.71 13.13 -7.59
CA PHE A 44 -4.79 12.50 -8.91
C PHE A 44 -6.26 12.49 -9.39
N SER A 45 -6.68 13.57 -10.07
CA SER A 45 -8.02 13.70 -10.67
C SER A 45 -8.11 13.02 -12.04
N TYR A 46 -9.33 12.77 -12.54
CA TYR A 46 -9.61 12.09 -13.81
C TYR A 46 -8.86 12.66 -15.04
N GLY A 47 -8.61 13.98 -15.08
CA GLY A 47 -7.80 14.63 -16.12
C GLY A 47 -6.27 14.52 -15.96
N ARG A 48 -5.78 13.88 -14.90
CA ARG A 48 -4.35 13.72 -14.59
C ARG A 48 -4.08 12.26 -14.24
N LYS A 49 -3.88 11.44 -15.29
CA LYS A 49 -3.45 10.05 -15.12
C LYS A 49 -2.18 10.00 -14.28
N TRP A 50 -2.17 9.09 -13.30
CA TRP A 50 -1.02 8.88 -12.43
C TRP A 50 -0.01 7.98 -13.15
N HIS A 51 0.69 8.59 -14.11
CA HIS A 51 1.74 7.90 -14.89
C HIS A 51 2.95 7.56 -14.01
N LEU A 52 3.73 6.56 -14.44
CA LEU A 52 4.91 6.03 -13.76
C LEU A 52 5.86 7.11 -13.21
N GLU A 53 6.14 8.16 -13.98
CA GLU A 53 7.02 9.25 -13.56
C GLU A 53 6.48 10.01 -12.33
N ARG A 54 5.17 10.33 -12.34
CA ARG A 54 4.53 10.97 -11.18
C ARG A 54 4.45 10.02 -9.99
N MET A 55 4.23 8.74 -10.21
CA MET A 55 4.22 7.74 -9.14
C MET A 55 5.58 7.69 -8.43
N ARG A 56 6.69 7.67 -9.19
CA ARG A 56 8.05 7.70 -8.64
C ARG A 56 8.33 8.94 -7.79
N ASN A 57 7.74 10.07 -8.15
CA ASN A 57 7.90 11.35 -7.45
C ASN A 57 6.85 11.59 -6.35
N SER A 58 5.96 10.63 -6.07
CA SER A 58 4.90 10.76 -5.08
C SER A 58 5.28 10.02 -3.79
N PRO A 59 5.88 10.70 -2.78
CA PRO A 59 6.15 10.07 -1.50
C PRO A 59 4.84 9.80 -0.75
N ILE A 60 4.72 8.59 -0.19
CA ILE A 60 3.68 8.24 0.78
C ILE A 60 4.25 8.36 2.19
N LYS A 61 3.40 8.76 3.14
CA LYS A 61 3.79 8.87 4.55
C LYS A 61 3.52 7.54 5.25
N LEU A 62 4.54 7.00 5.90
CA LEU A 62 4.45 5.80 6.71
C LEU A 62 4.98 6.09 8.11
N PRO A 63 4.48 5.39 9.15
CA PRO A 63 5.07 5.46 10.48
C PRO A 63 6.52 4.96 10.45
N ILE A 64 7.39 5.62 11.21
CA ILE A 64 8.81 5.27 11.31
C ILE A 64 9.15 4.73 12.68
N ASN A 65 10.10 3.81 12.72
CA ASN A 65 10.70 3.33 13.95
C ASN A 65 11.81 4.31 14.42
N PRO A 66 12.37 4.12 15.63
CA PRO A 66 13.45 4.98 16.13
C PRO A 66 14.73 5.00 15.27
N ARG A 67 14.87 4.06 14.31
CA ARG A 67 15.98 3.99 13.35
C ARG A 67 15.68 4.71 12.03
N GLY A 68 14.55 5.42 11.94
CA GLY A 68 14.14 6.16 10.74
C GLY A 68 13.69 5.28 9.57
N LYS A 69 13.42 3.98 9.81
CA LYS A 69 12.88 3.07 8.80
C LYS A 69 11.37 2.87 9.03
N PRO A 70 10.59 2.50 8.00
CA PRO A 70 9.18 2.17 8.18
C PRO A 70 8.95 1.15 9.30
N ASP A 71 8.00 1.41 10.18
CA ASP A 71 7.67 0.55 11.31
C ASP A 71 6.61 -0.49 10.93
N TRP A 72 7.06 -1.58 10.33
CA TRP A 72 6.19 -2.68 9.91
C TRP A 72 5.52 -3.42 11.09
N ASN A 73 6.18 -3.44 12.26
CA ASN A 73 5.64 -4.07 13.45
C ASN A 73 4.47 -3.25 14.00
N PHE A 74 4.65 -1.92 14.07
CA PHE A 74 3.56 -1.01 14.43
C PHE A 74 2.38 -1.14 13.46
N ILE A 75 2.64 -1.13 12.15
CA ILE A 75 1.58 -1.26 11.13
C ILE A 75 0.81 -2.56 11.32
N THR A 76 1.53 -3.68 11.46
CA THR A 76 0.91 -5.00 11.66
C THR A 76 0.09 -5.04 12.95
N HIS A 77 0.64 -4.54 14.06
CA HIS A 77 -0.08 -4.49 15.33
C HIS A 77 -1.34 -3.63 15.24
N TYR A 78 -1.23 -2.43 14.68
CA TYR A 78 -2.36 -1.52 14.45
C TYR A 78 -3.45 -2.20 13.63
N MET A 79 -3.10 -2.80 12.50
CA MET A 79 -4.04 -3.52 11.65
C MET A 79 -4.74 -4.68 12.38
N ASN A 80 -4.02 -5.37 13.28
CA ASN A 80 -4.58 -6.45 14.08
C ASN A 80 -5.56 -5.97 15.16
N THR A 81 -5.47 -4.72 15.61
CA THR A 81 -6.43 -4.14 16.56
C THR A 81 -7.78 -3.74 15.92
N LEU A 82 -7.87 -3.67 14.58
CA LEU A 82 -9.10 -3.30 13.89
C LEU A 82 -10.15 -4.41 13.99
N SER A 83 -11.43 -4.04 14.08
CA SER A 83 -12.54 -4.96 14.33
C SER A 83 -12.71 -6.11 13.31
N TYR A 84 -12.10 -5.99 12.12
CA TYR A 84 -12.14 -7.00 11.05
C TYR A 84 -10.78 -7.67 10.82
N SER A 85 -9.84 -7.56 11.75
CA SER A 85 -8.50 -8.15 11.59
C SER A 85 -8.53 -9.68 11.48
N SER A 86 -9.52 -10.34 12.07
CA SER A 86 -9.70 -11.80 12.03
C SER A 86 -9.92 -12.36 10.62
N SER A 87 -10.46 -11.57 9.68
CA SER A 87 -10.65 -11.99 8.29
C SER A 87 -9.40 -11.86 7.42
N LEU A 88 -8.27 -11.40 7.98
CA LEU A 88 -7.01 -11.24 7.24
C LEU A 88 -6.08 -12.46 7.34
N ASN A 89 -6.37 -13.37 8.28
CA ASN A 89 -5.56 -14.58 8.55
C ASN A 89 -6.17 -15.85 7.92
N THR A 90 -7.06 -15.70 6.94
CA THR A 90 -7.80 -16.82 6.31
C THR A 90 -7.13 -17.24 5.01
#